data_AF-A0A1F2QC41-F1
#
_entry.id   AF-A0A1F2QC41-F1
#
_cell.length_a   1.000
_cell.length_b   1.000
_cell.length_c   1.000
_cell.angle_alpha   90.00
_cell.angle_beta   90.00
_cell.angle_gamma   90.00
#
_symmetry.space_group_name_H-M   'P 1'
#
loop_
_entity.id
_entity.type
_entity.pdbx_description
1 polymer ?
#
loop_
_entity_poly.entity_id
_entity_poly.type
_entity_poly.pdbx_seq_one_letter_code
_entity_poly.pdbx_strand_id
1 'polypeptide(L)'
;MVNRELLVRRLEPWLVVLIALHTYGIGVALLALPEWSLRVGGWETIPPLFFPRQAGVFHLVLGTGYLAEYLRLRSVWLLLMAKACGAVFLLAATLLATVPWFVTFAGVVDGLMGLTVLVAHLEVNRAAAGATSTATL
;
A
#
# COMPACT_ATOMS: atom_id res chain seq x y z
N MET A 1 -29.61 6.34 -2.20
CA MET A 1 -28.38 6.15 -3.01
C MET A 1 -27.28 7.19 -2.74
N VAL A 2 -27.61 8.44 -2.37
CA VAL A 2 -26.65 9.54 -2.08
C VAL A 2 -25.58 9.23 -1.00
N ASN A 3 -25.89 8.41 0.02
CA ASN A 3 -24.94 8.11 1.10
C ASN A 3 -23.70 7.32 0.66
N ARG A 4 -23.80 6.45 -0.36
CA ARG A 4 -22.69 5.57 -0.77
C ARG A 4 -21.61 6.34 -1.51
N GLU A 5 -21.99 7.23 -2.41
CA GLU A 5 -21.03 8.06 -3.17
C GLU A 5 -20.27 9.05 -2.29
N LEU A 6 -20.98 9.70 -1.36
CA LEU A 6 -20.35 10.61 -0.38
C LEU A 6 -19.37 9.86 0.52
N LEU A 7 -19.73 8.65 0.96
CA LEU A 7 -18.86 7.81 1.77
C LEU A 7 -17.58 7.46 1.00
N VAL A 8 -17.70 6.97 -0.23
CA VAL A 8 -16.56 6.51 -1.03
C VAL A 8 -15.62 7.66 -1.42
N ARG A 9 -16.17 8.83 -1.80
CA ARG A 9 -15.37 10.04 -2.08
C ARG A 9 -14.58 10.52 -0.86
N ARG A 10 -15.11 10.32 0.36
CA ARG A 10 -14.38 10.61 1.60
C ARG A 10 -13.39 9.50 1.95
N LEU A 11 -13.72 8.25 1.64
CA LEU A 11 -12.93 7.08 2.01
C LEU A 11 -11.61 7.00 1.24
N GLU A 12 -11.59 7.30 -0.06
CA GLU A 12 -10.37 7.19 -0.88
C GLU A 12 -9.18 8.00 -0.32
N PRO A 13 -9.30 9.30 0.00
CA PRO A 13 -8.21 10.05 0.64
C PRO A 13 -7.72 9.41 1.95
N TRP A 14 -8.65 8.92 2.77
CA TRP A 14 -8.31 8.26 4.03
C TRP A 14 -7.56 6.95 3.79
N LEU A 15 -7.96 6.14 2.81
CA LEU A 15 -7.25 4.92 2.45
C LEU A 15 -5.82 5.21 2.02
N VAL A 16 -5.61 6.22 1.16
CA VAL A 16 -4.28 6.62 0.72
C VAL A 16 -3.42 7.07 1.91
N VAL A 17 -3.96 7.90 2.80
CA VAL A 17 -3.25 8.36 4.00
C VAL A 17 -2.92 7.20 4.94
N LEU A 18 -3.87 6.32 5.23
CA LEU A 18 -3.66 5.18 6.11
C LEU A 18 -2.62 4.20 5.55
N ILE A 19 -2.65 3.95 4.24
CA ILE A 19 -1.65 3.10 3.57
C ILE A 19 -0.27 3.77 3.56
N ALA A 20 -0.20 5.08 3.33
CA ALA A 20 1.05 5.82 3.43
C ALA A 20 1.62 5.77 4.87
N LEU A 21 0.79 6.00 5.89
CA LEU A 21 1.18 5.91 7.30
C LEU A 21 1.64 4.50 7.69
N HIS A 22 0.93 3.45 7.24
CA HIS A 22 1.36 2.08 7.41
C HIS A 22 2.73 1.84 6.76
N THR A 23 2.90 2.30 5.51
CA THR A 23 4.15 2.17 4.76
C THR A 23 5.29 2.89 5.49
N TYR A 24 5.04 4.09 6.03
CA TYR A 24 6.01 4.78 6.89
C TYR A 24 6.31 4.01 8.17
N GLY A 25 5.30 3.44 8.84
CA GLY A 25 5.49 2.64 10.04
C GLY A 25 6.43 1.46 9.82
N ILE A 26 6.23 0.71 8.73
CA ILE A 26 7.15 -0.36 8.30
C ILE A 26 8.53 0.21 7.99
N GLY A 27 8.59 1.33 7.26
CA GLY A 27 9.85 1.98 6.89
C GLY A 27 10.69 2.40 8.09
N VAL A 28 10.07 3.05 9.07
CA VAL A 28 10.71 3.48 10.33
C VAL A 28 11.13 2.27 11.15
N ALA A 29 10.28 1.24 11.27
CA ALA A 29 10.61 0.04 12.02
C ALA A 29 11.85 -0.66 11.43
N LEU A 30 11.91 -0.84 10.11
CA LEU A 30 13.05 -1.47 9.44
C LEU A 30 14.32 -0.60 9.46
N LEU A 31 14.17 0.72 9.43
CA LEU A 31 15.31 1.64 9.44
C LEU A 31 15.91 1.81 10.83
N ALA A 32 15.07 2.05 11.84
CA ALA A 32 15.50 2.38 13.21
C ALA A 32 15.65 1.13 14.09
N LEU A 33 14.84 0.10 13.87
CA LEU A 33 14.75 -1.10 14.72
C LEU A 33 14.81 -2.40 13.87
N PRO A 34 15.83 -2.58 13.00
CA PRO A 34 15.87 -3.69 12.04
C PRO A 34 15.87 -5.07 12.71
N GLU A 35 16.68 -5.28 13.74
CA GLU A 35 16.77 -6.58 14.42
C GLU A 35 15.46 -6.97 15.11
N TRP A 36 14.84 -6.02 15.81
CA TRP A 36 13.56 -6.22 16.45
C TRP A 36 12.47 -6.55 15.41
N SER A 37 12.43 -5.79 14.32
CA SER A 37 11.46 -5.97 13.24
C SER A 37 11.57 -7.36 12.60
N LEU A 38 12.80 -7.81 12.33
CA LEU A 38 13.06 -9.13 11.76
C LEU A 38 12.69 -10.26 12.73
N ARG A 39 13.02 -10.13 14.03
CA ARG A 39 12.64 -11.16 15.02
C ARG A 39 11.13 -11.27 15.16
N VAL A 40 10.41 -10.15 15.22
CA VAL A 40 8.93 -10.13 15.23
C VAL A 40 8.37 -10.77 13.97
N GLY A 41 9.02 -10.54 12.82
CA GLY A 41 8.66 -11.14 11.55
C GLY A 41 8.94 -12.65 11.43
N GLY A 42 9.58 -13.27 12.44
CA GLY A 42 9.88 -14.70 12.47
C GLY A 42 11.20 -15.09 11.84
N TRP A 43 12.13 -14.15 11.62
CA TRP A 43 13.49 -14.49 11.18
C TRP A 43 14.31 -15.06 12.35
N GLU A 44 14.85 -16.27 12.16
CA GLU A 44 15.76 -16.91 13.13
C GLU A 44 17.18 -16.36 13.04
N THR A 45 17.63 -16.07 11.82
CA THR A 45 18.94 -15.48 11.54
C THR A 45 18.77 -14.05 11.01
N ILE A 46 19.58 -13.13 11.53
CA ILE A 46 19.53 -11.72 11.16
C ILE A 46 20.54 -11.49 10.03
N PRO A 47 20.10 -11.15 8.80
CA PRO A 47 21.00 -10.80 7.72
C PRO A 47 21.76 -9.50 8.03
N PRO A 48 22.79 -9.15 7.24
CA PRO A 48 23.45 -7.85 7.37
C PRO A 48 22.44 -6.70 7.37
N LEU A 49 22.55 -5.81 8.37
CA LEU A 49 21.57 -4.75 8.65
C LEU A 49 21.40 -3.73 7.51
N PHE A 50 22.29 -3.73 6.52
CA PHE A 50 22.17 -2.90 5.33
C PHE A 50 20.84 -3.12 4.59
N PHE A 51 20.46 -4.38 4.34
CA PHE A 51 19.25 -4.68 3.54
C PHE A 51 17.94 -4.28 4.24
N PRO A 52 17.72 -4.60 5.54
CA PRO A 52 16.56 -4.10 6.26
C PRO A 52 16.49 -2.57 6.29
N ARG A 53 17.61 -1.89 6.54
CA ARG A 53 17.64 -0.42 6.55
C ARG A 53 17.35 0.17 5.17
N GLN A 54 17.91 -0.43 4.12
CA GLN A 54 17.62 -0.05 2.72
C GLN A 54 16.15 -0.23 2.39
N ALA A 55 15.55 -1.37 2.75
CA ALA A 55 14.12 -1.61 2.61
C ALA A 55 13.30 -0.58 3.39
N GLY A 56 13.76 -0.19 4.58
CA GLY A 56 13.18 0.90 5.36
C GLY A 56 13.14 2.23 4.61
N VAL A 57 14.27 2.66 4.04
CA VAL A 57 14.35 3.88 3.21
C VAL A 57 13.41 3.81 2.01
N PHE A 58 13.35 2.67 1.31
CA PHE A 58 12.43 2.51 0.17
C PHE A 58 10.95 2.66 0.57
N HIS A 59 10.55 2.15 1.74
CA HIS A 59 9.21 2.35 2.25
C HIS A 59 8.92 3.83 2.55
N LEU A 60 9.88 4.58 3.11
CA LEU A 60 9.72 6.02 3.33
C LEU A 60 9.53 6.77 2.00
N VAL A 61 10.33 6.43 0.99
CA VAL A 61 10.21 7.03 -0.35
C VAL A 61 8.86 6.69 -0.98
N LEU A 62 8.42 5.43 -0.91
CA LEU A 62 7.12 5.01 -1.45
C LEU A 62 5.95 5.69 -0.75
N GLY A 63 5.92 5.71 0.58
CA GLY A 63 4.87 6.39 1.34
C GLY A 63 4.77 7.87 0.97
N THR A 64 5.92 8.53 0.77
CA THR A 64 5.98 9.93 0.30
C THR A 64 5.48 10.05 -1.13
N GLY A 65 5.88 9.13 -2.00
CA GLY A 65 5.43 9.07 -3.38
C GLY A 65 3.90 8.93 -3.49
N TYR A 66 3.28 8.08 -2.67
CA TYR A 66 1.82 7.90 -2.68
C TYR A 66 1.11 9.21 -2.33
N LEU A 67 1.55 9.88 -1.26
CA LEU A 67 0.97 11.16 -0.85
C LEU A 67 1.22 12.25 -1.89
N ALA A 68 2.45 12.35 -2.43
CA ALA A 68 2.80 13.35 -3.42
C ALA A 68 2.03 13.17 -4.73
N GLU A 69 1.89 11.94 -5.22
CA GLU A 69 1.07 11.60 -6.39
C GLU A 69 -0.38 11.98 -6.14
N TYR A 70 -0.96 11.53 -5.03
CA TYR A 70 -2.38 11.74 -4.76
C TYR A 70 -2.72 13.21 -4.54
N LEU A 71 -1.88 13.96 -3.82
CA LEU A 71 -2.10 15.39 -3.57
C LEU A 71 -1.99 16.24 -4.83
N ARG A 72 -1.11 15.88 -5.78
CA ARG A 72 -0.86 16.67 -7.00
C ARG A 72 -1.75 16.26 -8.17
N LEU A 73 -1.93 14.95 -8.36
CA LEU A 73 -2.54 14.39 -9.56
C LEU A 73 -3.90 13.73 -9.29
N ARG A 74 -4.29 13.55 -8.02
CA ARG A 74 -5.46 12.73 -7.62
C ARG A 74 -5.42 11.32 -8.24
N SER A 75 -4.21 10.83 -8.48
CA SER A 75 -3.91 9.49 -9.00
C SER A 75 -3.49 8.58 -7.84
N VAL A 76 -3.77 7.29 -7.99
CA VAL A 76 -3.34 6.24 -7.06
C VAL A 76 -2.43 5.22 -7.74
N TRP A 77 -1.93 5.51 -8.95
CA TRP A 77 -1.22 4.54 -9.77
C TRP A 77 0.07 4.04 -9.12
N LEU A 78 0.86 4.92 -8.51
CA LEU A 78 2.10 4.53 -7.83
C LEU A 78 1.80 3.59 -6.65
N LEU A 79 0.75 3.89 -5.89
CA LEU A 79 0.29 3.03 -4.79
C LEU A 79 -0.12 1.65 -5.31
N LEU A 80 -0.97 1.61 -6.35
CA LEU A 80 -1.45 0.36 -6.91
C LEU A 80 -0.33 -0.49 -7.48
N MET A 81 0.62 0.09 -8.22
CA MET A 81 1.77 -0.64 -8.75
C MET A 81 2.66 -1.17 -7.65
N ALA A 82 3.01 -0.35 -6.67
CA ALA A 82 3.86 -0.78 -5.57
C ALA A 82 3.20 -1.92 -4.76
N LYS A 83 1.89 -1.81 -4.46
CA LYS A 83 1.16 -2.86 -3.72
C LYS A 83 0.99 -4.13 -4.53
N ALA A 84 0.70 -4.04 -5.82
CA ALA A 84 0.60 -5.20 -6.70
C ALA A 84 1.97 -5.91 -6.83
N CYS A 85 3.03 -5.16 -7.10
CA CYS A 85 4.39 -5.71 -7.19
C CYS A 85 4.83 -6.34 -5.86
N GLY A 86 4.59 -5.67 -4.73
CA GLY A 86 4.89 -6.19 -3.39
C GLY A 86 4.12 -7.48 -3.09
N ALA A 87 2.80 -7.49 -3.31
CA ALA A 87 1.97 -8.67 -3.11
C ALA A 87 2.43 -9.85 -3.98
N VAL A 88 2.64 -9.63 -5.28
CA VAL A 88 3.12 -10.67 -6.21
C VAL A 88 4.48 -11.19 -5.78
N PHE A 89 5.42 -10.31 -5.44
CA PHE A 89 6.76 -10.70 -5.02
C PHE A 89 6.73 -11.54 -3.74
N LEU A 90 6.02 -11.10 -2.70
CA LEU A 90 5.97 -11.77 -1.40
C LEU A 90 5.20 -13.10 -1.44
N LEU A 91 4.12 -13.16 -2.22
CA LEU A 91 3.38 -14.40 -2.43
C LEU A 91 4.18 -15.39 -3.27
N ALA A 92 4.87 -14.94 -4.32
CA ALA A 92 5.79 -15.79 -5.08
C ALA A 92 6.93 -16.31 -4.20
N ALA A 93 7.52 -15.47 -3.35
CA ALA A 93 8.55 -15.89 -2.39
C ALA A 93 8.02 -16.97 -1.42
N THR A 94 6.77 -16.86 -1.00
CA THR A 94 6.10 -17.88 -0.16
C THR A 94 5.96 -19.22 -0.88
N LEU A 95 5.65 -19.20 -2.18
CA LEU A 95 5.46 -20.42 -2.97
C LEU A 95 6.78 -21.08 -3.38
N LEU A 96 7.84 -20.29 -3.54
CA LEU A 96 9.12 -20.74 -4.11
C LEU A 96 10.19 -21.03 -3.04
N ALA A 97 10.03 -20.53 -1.82
CA ALA A 97 11.01 -20.68 -0.76
C ALA A 97 10.36 -20.85 0.62
N THR A 98 11.13 -21.41 1.56
CA THR A 98 10.75 -21.37 2.98
C THR A 98 11.03 -19.97 3.51
N VAL A 99 9.97 -19.21 3.77
CA VAL A 99 10.04 -17.83 4.25
C VAL A 99 9.38 -17.72 5.63
N PRO A 100 9.78 -16.72 6.44
CA PRO A 100 9.08 -16.44 7.69
C PRO A 100 7.61 -16.07 7.45
N TRP A 101 6.76 -16.39 8.44
CA TRP A 101 5.31 -16.19 8.35
C TRP A 101 4.91 -14.77 7.93
N PHE A 102 5.70 -13.77 8.35
CA PHE A 102 5.42 -12.36 8.09
C PHE A 102 5.50 -12.02 6.59
N VAL A 103 6.30 -12.74 5.80
CA VAL A 103 6.41 -12.54 4.35
C VAL A 103 5.06 -12.85 3.68
N THR A 104 4.45 -13.99 4.02
CA THR A 104 3.14 -14.37 3.49
C THR A 104 2.05 -13.42 3.95
N PHE A 105 2.04 -13.10 5.26
CA PHE A 105 1.08 -12.15 5.82
C PHE A 105 1.15 -10.78 5.14
N ALA A 106 2.36 -10.22 4.99
CA ALA A 106 2.58 -8.95 4.32
C ALA A 106 2.10 -8.97 2.86
N GLY A 107 2.38 -10.06 2.12
CA GLY A 107 1.92 -10.19 0.73
C GLY A 107 0.40 -10.16 0.58
N VAL A 108 -0.33 -10.86 1.47
CA VAL A 108 -1.80 -10.83 1.48
C VAL A 108 -2.31 -9.43 1.84
N VAL A 109 -1.75 -8.81 2.88
CA VAL A 109 -2.17 -7.49 3.34
C VAL A 109 -1.91 -6.42 2.28
N ASP A 110 -0.76 -6.45 1.59
CA ASP A 110 -0.46 -5.54 0.49
C ASP A 110 -1.46 -5.70 -0.66
N GLY A 111 -1.82 -6.93 -1.02
CA GLY A 111 -2.83 -7.20 -2.04
C GLY A 111 -4.20 -6.63 -1.66
N LEU A 112 -4.62 -6.81 -0.40
CA LEU A 112 -5.88 -6.26 0.11
C LEU A 112 -5.88 -4.72 0.15
N MET A 113 -4.77 -4.09 0.56
CA MET A 113 -4.62 -2.63 0.52
C MET A 113 -4.73 -2.10 -0.93
N GLY A 114 -4.04 -2.73 -1.88
CA GLY A 114 -4.12 -2.37 -3.29
C GLY A 114 -5.55 -2.52 -3.85
N LEU A 115 -6.19 -3.65 -3.56
CA LEU A 115 -7.55 -3.94 -4.04
C LEU A 115 -8.59 -2.95 -3.47
N THR A 116 -8.50 -2.64 -2.17
CA THR A 116 -9.44 -1.71 -1.53
C THR A 116 -9.32 -0.30 -2.11
N VAL A 117 -8.11 0.18 -2.38
CA VAL A 117 -7.90 1.47 -3.08
C VAL A 117 -8.39 1.41 -4.51
N LEU A 118 -8.11 0.34 -5.26
CA LEU A 118 -8.57 0.19 -6.64
C LEU A 118 -10.09 0.28 -6.73
N VAL A 119 -10.81 -0.46 -5.87
CA VAL A 119 -12.27 -0.43 -5.83
C VAL A 119 -12.77 0.97 -5.48
N ALA A 120 -12.20 1.62 -4.46
CA ALA A 120 -12.59 2.99 -4.10
C ALA A 120 -12.38 3.98 -5.27
N HIS A 121 -11.23 3.92 -5.93
CA HIS A 121 -10.87 4.80 -7.04
C HIS A 121 -11.78 4.59 -8.26
N LEU A 122 -12.07 3.34 -8.62
CA LEU A 122 -12.99 3.02 -9.71
C LEU A 122 -14.40 3.56 -9.45
N GLU A 123 -14.89 3.45 -8.21
CA GLU A 123 -16.20 3.98 -7.83
C GLU A 123 -16.24 5.52 -7.87
N VAL A 124 -15.17 6.20 -7.46
CA VAL A 124 -15.06 7.68 -7.58
C VAL A 124 -15.10 8.11 -9.04
N ASN A 125 -14.34 7.44 -9.91
CA ASN A 125 -14.30 7.76 -11.34
C ASN A 125 -15.63 7.49 -12.05
N ARG A 126 -16.32 6.39 -11.71
CA ARG A 126 -17.66 6.08 -12.22
C ARG A 126 -18.67 7.17 -11.85
N ALA A 127 -18.67 7.62 -10.59
CA ALA A 127 -19.55 8.69 -10.13
C ALA A 127 -19.27 10.03 -10.84
N ALA A 128 -18.00 10.32 -11.16
CA ALA A 128 -17.64 11.51 -11.93
C ALA A 128 -18.12 11.44 -13.38
N ALA A 129 -17.95 10.29 -14.05
CA ALA A 129 -18.39 10.10 -15.43
C ALA A 129 -19.93 10.19 -15.59
N GLY A 130 -20.69 9.63 -14.65
CA GLY A 130 -22.16 9.71 -14.65
C GLY A 130 -22.68 11.15 -14.53
N ALA A 131 -22.08 11.97 -13.68
CA ALA A 131 -22.46 13.37 -13.51
C ALA A 131 -22.24 14.20 -14.78
N THR A 132 -21.16 13.95 -15.52
CA THR A 132 -20.89 14.63 -16.80
C THR A 132 -21.93 14.28 -17.86
N SER A 133 -22.39 13.01 -17.92
CA SER A 133 -23.39 12.57 -18.89
C SER A 133 -24.77 13.18 -18.66
N THR A 134 -25.14 13.49 -17.41
CA THR A 134 -26.42 14.14 -17.09
C THR A 134 -26.39 15.64 -17.38
N ALA A 135 -25.23 16.29 -17.28
CA ALA A 135 -25.09 17.74 -17.53
C ALA A 135 -25.09 18.12 -19.03
N THR A 136 -24.93 17.15 -19.93
CA THR A 136 -24.92 17.35 -21.39
C THR A 136 -26.28 17.08 -22.07
N LEU A 137 -27.31 16.75 -21.29
CA LEU A 137 -28.71 16.55 -21.75
C LEU A 137 -29.58 17.71 -21.28
#